data_AF-X1MXL2-F1
#
_entry.id   AF-X1MXL2-F1
#
_cell.length_a   1.000
_cell.length_b   1.000
_cell.length_c   1.000
_cell.angle_alpha   90.00
_cell.angle_beta   90.00
_cell.angle_gamma   90.00
#
_symmetry.space_group_name_H-M   'P 1'
#
loop_
_entity.id
_entity.type
_entity.pdbx_description
1 polymer ?
#
loop_
_entity_poly.entity_id
_entity_poly.type
_entity_poly.pdbx_seq_one_letter_code
_entity_poly.pdbx_strand_id
1 'polypeptide(L)' 'RDDSFMAGLDQRLSKWLDIPWHRVVNRLGGISTRHTIGELSIQRGLLEDEGIVFNEDGRLDLKRYRWAGI' A
#
# COMPACT_ATOMS: atom_id res chain seq x y z
N ARG A 1 -22.62 -2.37 5.09
CA ARG A 1 -21.70 -2.55 3.94
C ARG A 1 -21.80 -4.03 3.65
N ASP A 2 -22.57 -4.40 2.64
CA ASP A 2 -22.92 -5.79 2.38
C ASP A 2 -21.89 -6.37 1.40
N ASP A 3 -21.00 -7.21 1.92
CA ASP A 3 -19.86 -7.76 1.17
C ASP A 3 -20.29 -8.89 0.20
N SER A 4 -21.59 -9.18 0.17
CA SER A 4 -22.27 -10.19 -0.66
C SER A 4 -22.17 -9.94 -2.17
N PHE A 5 -21.87 -8.71 -2.63
CA PHE A 5 -21.69 -8.40 -4.05
C PHE A 5 -20.39 -8.98 -4.65
N MET A 6 -19.39 -9.27 -3.82
CA MET A 6 -18.08 -9.75 -4.26
C MET A 6 -17.97 -11.27 -4.38
N ALA A 7 -18.97 -12.01 -3.88
CA ALA A 7 -18.98 -13.47 -3.88
C ALA A 7 -19.13 -14.11 -5.29
N GLY A 8 -19.54 -13.33 -6.29
CA GLY A 8 -19.72 -13.79 -7.69
C GLY A 8 -18.72 -13.21 -8.70
N LEU A 9 -17.71 -12.45 -8.24
CA LEU A 9 -16.74 -11.83 -9.12
C LEU A 9 -15.74 -12.88 -9.64
N ASP A 10 -15.45 -12.88 -10.94
CA ASP A 10 -14.52 -13.82 -11.60
C ASP A 10 -13.22 -13.98 -10.77
N GLN A 11 -12.77 -15.22 -10.60
CA GLN A 11 -11.59 -15.59 -9.82
C GLN A 11 -10.31 -14.88 -10.32
N ARG A 12 -10.34 -14.35 -11.55
CA ARG A 12 -9.27 -13.50 -12.09
C ARG A 12 -9.28 -12.10 -11.47
N LEU A 13 -10.46 -11.53 -11.22
CA LEU A 13 -10.63 -10.20 -10.63
C LEU A 13 -10.35 -10.20 -9.12
N SER A 14 -10.67 -11.29 -8.41
CA SER A 14 -10.30 -11.45 -7.00
C SER A 14 -8.79 -11.39 -6.78
N LYS A 15 -7.99 -11.95 -7.72
CA LYS A 15 -6.52 -11.85 -7.70
C LYS A 15 -6.01 -10.41 -7.81
N TRP A 16 -6.72 -9.53 -8.54
CA TRP A 16 -6.32 -8.12 -8.66
C TRP A 16 -6.72 -7.30 -7.44
N LEU A 17 -7.77 -7.70 -6.72
CA LEU A 17 -8.19 -7.07 -5.47
C LEU A 17 -7.22 -7.33 -4.31
N ASP A 18 -6.51 -8.46 -4.34
CA ASP A 18 -5.57 -8.86 -3.29
C ASP A 18 -4.11 -8.40 -3.55
N ILE A 19 -3.91 -7.51 -4.53
CA ILE A 19 -2.57 -6.98 -4.81
C ILE A 19 -2.22 -5.94 -3.73
N PRO A 20 -1.12 -6.12 -2.96
CA PRO A 20 -0.71 -5.20 -1.91
C PRO A 20 -0.03 -3.95 -2.51
N TRP A 21 -0.79 -3.19 -3.28
CA TRP A 21 -0.32 -2.00 -4.00
C TRP A 21 0.32 -0.98 -3.06
N HIS A 22 -0.13 -0.92 -1.80
CA HIS A 22 0.36 0.01 -0.79
C HIS A 22 1.85 -0.20 -0.44
N ARG A 23 2.42 -1.38 -0.72
CA ARG A 23 3.85 -1.68 -0.51
C ARG A 23 4.78 -1.00 -1.51
N VAL A 24 4.25 -0.46 -2.60
CA VAL A 24 5.08 0.21 -3.62
C VAL A 24 5.23 1.69 -3.29
N VAL A 25 6.44 2.07 -2.85
CA VAL A 25 6.83 3.44 -2.52
C VAL A 25 7.82 4.00 -3.53
N ASN A 26 8.01 5.32 -3.55
CA ASN A 26 8.92 5.96 -4.48
C ASN A 26 10.38 5.74 -4.07
N ARG A 27 11.33 6.08 -4.96
CA ARG A 27 12.78 5.93 -4.73
C ARG A 27 13.35 6.69 -3.53
N LEU A 28 12.58 7.63 -2.95
CA LEU A 28 12.96 8.39 -1.76
C LEU A 28 12.36 7.79 -0.47
N GLY A 29 11.63 6.68 -0.54
CA GLY A 29 10.92 6.09 0.59
C GLY A 29 9.62 6.82 0.94
N GLY A 30 9.14 7.70 0.06
CA GLY A 30 7.88 8.40 0.24
C GLY A 30 6.71 7.70 -0.45
N ILE A 31 5.51 8.05 -0.03
CA ILE A 31 4.25 7.58 -0.60
C ILE A 31 4.15 7.97 -2.09
N SER A 32 3.67 7.05 -2.92
CA SER A 32 3.67 7.20 -4.39
C SER A 32 2.36 7.76 -4.95
N THR A 33 1.26 7.66 -4.21
CA THR A 33 -0.10 8.07 -4.62
C THR A 33 -0.25 9.59 -4.56
N ARG A 34 0.01 10.29 -5.67
CA ARG A 34 -0.03 11.78 -5.72
C ARG A 34 -1.38 12.37 -6.13
N HIS A 35 -2.41 11.57 -6.38
CA HIS A 35 -3.56 12.04 -7.16
C HIS A 35 -4.83 12.34 -6.35
N THR A 36 -4.98 11.83 -5.12
CA THR A 36 -6.09 12.20 -4.22
C THR A 36 -5.63 12.24 -2.76
N ILE A 37 -5.99 13.28 -1.99
CA ILE A 37 -5.64 13.41 -0.56
C ILE A 37 -6.03 12.16 0.25
N GLY A 38 -7.15 11.52 -0.10
CA GLY A 38 -7.59 10.27 0.53
C GLY A 38 -6.66 9.07 0.29
N GLU A 39 -6.05 8.97 -0.90
CA GLU A 39 -5.17 7.84 -1.25
C GLU A 39 -3.83 7.88 -0.50
N LEU A 40 -3.34 9.09 -0.22
CA LEU A 40 -2.13 9.31 0.61
C LEU A 40 -2.33 8.75 2.03
N SER A 41 -3.45 9.09 2.66
CA SER A 41 -3.77 8.63 4.02
C SER A 41 -3.99 7.12 4.08
N ILE A 42 -4.60 6.54 3.04
CA ILE A 42 -4.82 5.09 2.96
C ILE A 42 -3.51 4.33 2.81
N GLN A 43 -2.63 4.75 1.87
CA GLN A 43 -1.34 4.07 1.69
C GLN A 43 -0.51 4.13 2.97
N ARG A 44 -0.48 5.29 3.63
CA ARG A 44 0.24 5.47 4.89
C ARG A 44 -0.29 4.55 5.99
N GLY A 45 -1.61 4.56 6.22
CA GLY A 45 -2.25 3.76 7.26
C GLY A 45 -1.99 2.26 7.06
N LEU A 46 -2.13 1.76 5.83
CA LEU A 46 -1.86 0.35 5.53
C LEU A 46 -0.40 -0.05 5.78
N LEU A 47 0.56 0.84 5.49
CA LEU A 47 1.97 0.60 5.78
C LEU A 47 2.26 0.66 7.29
N GLU A 48 1.66 1.61 8.00
CA GLU A 48 1.78 1.72 9.46
C GLU A 48 1.16 0.51 10.18
N ASP A 49 0.04 -0.03 9.69
CA ASP A 49 -0.58 -1.28 10.17
C ASP A 49 0.32 -2.50 9.94
N GLU A 50 1.14 -2.49 8.88
CA GLU A 50 2.20 -3.49 8.65
C GLU A 50 3.45 -3.27 9.51
N GLY A 51 3.48 -2.22 10.35
CA GLY A 51 4.60 -1.89 11.24
C GLY A 51 5.70 -1.06 10.59
N ILE A 52 5.44 -0.45 9.43
CA ILE A 52 6.37 0.47 8.77
C ILE A 52 6.30 1.84 9.44
N VAL A 53 7.45 2.34 9.86
CA VAL A 53 7.58 3.66 10.49
C VAL A 53 8.07 4.70 9.49
N PHE A 54 7.42 5.85 9.47
CA PHE A 54 7.82 7.03 8.72
C PHE A 54 8.52 8.05 9.62
N ASN A 55 9.52 8.74 9.09
CA ASN A 55 10.17 9.86 9.76
C ASN A 55 9.34 11.15 9.67
N GLU A 56 9.86 12.23 10.25
CA GLU A 56 9.24 13.57 10.23
C GLU A 56 9.02 14.11 8.81
N ASP A 57 9.87 13.72 7.86
CA ASP A 57 9.73 14.07 6.43
C ASP A 57 8.69 13.22 5.68
N GLY A 58 8.01 12.30 6.37
CA GLY A 58 7.05 11.39 5.76
C GLY A 58 7.68 10.32 4.87
N ARG A 59 8.90 9.89 5.17
CA ARG A 59 9.66 8.86 4.43
C ARG A 59 10.00 7.67 5.32
N LEU A 60 9.97 6.49 4.73
CA LEU A 60 10.44 5.26 5.35
C LEU A 60 11.91 4.96 4.99
N ASP A 61 12.62 4.29 5.88
CA ASP A 61 14.01 3.88 5.63
C ASP A 61 14.06 2.69 4.64
N LEU A 62 14.40 2.99 3.39
CA LEU A 62 14.54 1.97 2.34
C LEU A 62 15.63 0.95 2.65
N LYS A 63 16.66 1.26 3.44
CA LYS A 63 17.66 0.24 3.82
C LYS A 63 17.05 -0.85 4.70
N ARG A 64 16.08 -0.46 5.54
CA ARG A 64 15.40 -1.35 6.48
C ARG A 64 14.27 -2.14 5.83
N TYR A 65 13.47 -1.49 4.99
CA TYR A 65 12.20 -2.05 4.53
C TYR A 65 12.18 -2.46 3.05
N ARG A 66 13.21 -2.14 2.25
CA ARG A 66 13.22 -2.57 0.85
C ARG A 66 13.27 -4.08 0.77
N TRP A 67 12.58 -4.62 -0.24
CA TRP A 67 12.82 -6.00 -0.66
C TRP A 67 14.24 -6.14 -1.22
N ALA A 68 14.97 -7.15 -0.77
CA ALA A 68 16.36 -7.39 -1.18
C ALA A 68 16.49 -8.00 -2.60
N GLY A 69 15.36 -8.34 -3.24
CA GLY A 69 15.33 -9.22 -4.41
C GLY A 69 15.43 -10.69 -4.00
N ILE A 70 15.25 -11.58 -4.99
CA ILE A 70 15.57 -13.01 -4.90
C ILE A 70 16.85 -13.24 -5.68
#